data_AF-A0A4P9XQS7-F1
#
_entry.id   AF-A0A4P9XQS7-F1
#
_cell.length_a   1.000
_cell.length_b   1.000
_cell.length_c   1.000
_cell.angle_alpha   90.00
_cell.angle_beta   90.00
_cell.angle_gamma   90.00
#
_symmetry.space_group_name_H-M   'P 1'
#
loop_
_entity.id
_entity.type
_entity.pdbx_description
1 polymer ?
#
loop_
_entity_poly.entity_id
_entity_poly.type
_entity_poly.pdbx_seq_one_letter_code
_entity_poly.pdbx_strand_id
1 'polypeptide(L)'
;MSSDEPDNADAYQRLASFVGQQHRQLEQEFVYEDISQDAHLAVRSHVPKRAAAIALRSFHNAQLARIRAVFNRQAQHLLVLQLLQKRMRRTAHKPGTIRVPIEADYTSSEWLEYYPQSWPNSTDTAYPSSEAMEARYEQLRADVDGLQKALELIQEKHQCYKSLRDRIVCLTDGRIEEQLLTAESPAVEELDVMGALLVQLIERVNQNKETLEMLRETHSAKKPKRTDNPHDLV
;
A
#
# COMPACT_ATOMS: atom_id res chain seq x y z
N MET A 1 -8.16 -5.27 -17.57
CA MET A 1 -8.13 -6.17 -18.75
C MET A 1 -7.18 -5.58 -19.77
N SER A 2 -6.31 -6.45 -20.32
CA SER A 2 -5.47 -6.33 -21.51
C SER A 2 -4.60 -5.07 -21.71
N SER A 3 -3.34 -5.16 -21.29
CA SER A 3 -2.23 -4.34 -21.81
C SER A 3 -0.95 -5.14 -22.13
N ASP A 4 -0.94 -6.46 -21.90
CA ASP A 4 0.25 -7.33 -22.06
C ASP A 4 0.28 -8.12 -23.39
N GLU A 5 -0.67 -7.89 -24.29
CA GLU A 5 -0.74 -8.62 -25.57
C GLU A 5 0.28 -8.22 -26.66
N PRO A 6 0.78 -6.96 -26.79
CA PRO A 6 1.67 -6.61 -27.91
C PRO A 6 3.05 -7.27 -27.78
N ASP A 7 3.55 -7.49 -26.56
CA ASP A 7 4.88 -8.07 -26.33
C ASP A 7 4.98 -9.55 -26.71
N ASN A 8 3.86 -10.27 -26.68
CA ASN A 8 3.84 -11.70 -27.00
C ASN A 8 3.79 -11.98 -28.50
N ALA A 9 3.12 -11.13 -29.28
CA ALA A 9 3.10 -11.22 -30.74
C ALA A 9 4.51 -10.97 -31.31
N ASP A 10 5.20 -9.95 -30.80
CA ASP A 10 6.57 -9.63 -31.17
C ASP A 10 7.56 -10.73 -30.74
N ALA A 11 7.39 -11.29 -29.54
CA ALA A 11 8.22 -12.40 -29.06
C ALA A 11 8.02 -13.68 -29.89
N TYR A 12 6.78 -13.98 -30.28
CA TYR A 12 6.47 -15.10 -31.17
C TYR A 12 7.15 -14.93 -32.52
N GLN A 13 7.04 -13.75 -33.14
CA GLN A 13 7.62 -13.49 -34.46
C GLN A 13 9.14 -13.59 -34.45
N ARG A 14 9.79 -13.09 -33.40
CA ARG A 14 11.25 -13.23 -33.21
C ARG A 14 11.66 -14.70 -33.07
N LEU A 15 10.96 -15.48 -32.24
CA LEU A 15 11.27 -16.90 -32.06
C LEU A 15 10.99 -17.73 -33.33
N ALA A 16 9.90 -17.44 -34.04
CA ALA A 16 9.58 -18.07 -35.32
C ALA A 16 10.64 -17.77 -36.38
N SER A 17 11.11 -16.52 -36.46
CA SER A 17 12.18 -16.13 -37.38
C SER A 17 13.51 -16.83 -37.06
N PHE A 18 13.85 -16.95 -35.77
CA PHE A 18 15.05 -17.64 -35.30
C PHE A 18 15.01 -19.14 -35.59
N VAL A 19 13.92 -19.83 -35.23
CA VAL A 19 13.75 -21.27 -35.50
C VAL A 19 13.78 -21.53 -37.01
N GLY A 20 13.13 -20.68 -37.81
CA GLY A 20 13.16 -20.78 -39.27
C GLY A 20 14.54 -20.47 -39.89
N GLN A 21 15.37 -19.66 -39.23
CA GLN A 21 16.75 -19.40 -39.65
C GLN A 21 17.66 -20.58 -39.32
N GLN A 22 17.55 -21.15 -38.12
CA GLN A 22 18.30 -22.34 -37.71
C GLN A 22 17.96 -23.56 -38.58
N HIS A 23 16.69 -23.74 -38.94
CA HIS A 23 16.30 -24.80 -39.86
C HIS A 23 16.92 -24.64 -41.25
N ARG A 24 16.96 -23.40 -41.77
CA ARG A 24 17.62 -23.09 -43.04
C ARG A 24 19.13 -23.27 -42.98
N GLN A 25 19.76 -22.94 -41.86
CA GLN A 25 21.19 -23.20 -41.63
C GLN A 25 21.49 -24.70 -41.64
N LEU A 26 20.66 -25.52 -40.98
CA LEU A 26 20.79 -26.98 -41.07
C LEU A 26 20.61 -27.46 -42.51
N GLU A 27 19.61 -26.99 -43.24
CA GLU A 27 19.48 -27.34 -44.66
C GLU A 27 20.70 -26.94 -45.48
N GLN A 28 21.34 -25.79 -45.19
CA GLN A 28 22.54 -25.30 -45.86
C GLN A 28 23.82 -26.07 -45.47
N GLU A 29 24.00 -26.43 -44.21
CA GLU A 29 25.12 -27.26 -43.74
C GLU A 29 25.10 -28.65 -44.38
N PHE A 30 23.90 -29.17 -44.69
CA PHE A 30 23.78 -30.40 -45.46
C PHE A 30 23.96 -30.16 -46.96
N VAL A 31 23.58 -29.00 -47.52
CA VAL A 31 23.81 -28.62 -48.93
C VAL A 31 25.31 -28.34 -49.16
N TYR A 32 26.03 -29.42 -49.40
CA TYR A 32 27.45 -29.49 -49.67
C TYR A 32 28.00 -28.51 -50.72
N GLU A 33 29.02 -27.74 -50.33
CA GLU A 33 30.12 -27.33 -51.23
C GLU A 33 31.32 -28.31 -51.18
N ASP A 34 31.42 -29.16 -50.14
CA ASP A 34 32.60 -30.02 -49.89
C ASP A 34 32.55 -31.47 -50.40
N ILE A 35 31.44 -31.97 -50.99
CA ILE A 35 31.44 -33.31 -51.65
C ILE A 35 32.50 -33.36 -52.76
N SER A 36 32.80 -32.21 -53.36
CA SER A 36 33.82 -32.10 -54.41
C SER A 36 35.24 -32.27 -53.87
N GLN A 37 35.50 -31.89 -52.60
CA GLN A 37 36.83 -31.93 -52.00
C GLN A 37 37.12 -33.28 -51.30
N ASP A 38 36.12 -33.88 -50.64
CA ASP A 38 36.30 -35.16 -49.93
C ASP A 38 36.29 -36.41 -50.83
N ALA A 39 35.83 -36.29 -52.08
CA ALA A 39 35.99 -37.33 -53.09
C ALA A 39 37.48 -37.64 -53.38
N HIS A 40 38.41 -36.76 -52.99
CA HIS A 40 39.84 -36.99 -53.07
C HIS A 40 40.37 -37.92 -51.96
N LEU A 41 39.67 -38.07 -50.83
CA LEU A 41 40.05 -38.98 -49.74
C LEU A 41 39.66 -40.45 -50.03
N ALA A 42 38.70 -40.67 -50.93
CA ALA A 42 38.27 -42.00 -51.38
C ALA A 42 39.24 -42.67 -52.38
N VAL A 43 40.40 -42.06 -52.66
CA VAL A 43 41.42 -42.60 -53.59
C VAL A 43 42.14 -43.83 -53.03
N ARG A 44 41.91 -44.22 -51.77
CA ARG A 44 42.52 -45.40 -51.13
C ARG A 44 41.76 -46.72 -51.34
N SER A 45 40.61 -46.74 -52.00
CA SER A 45 39.88 -47.98 -52.32
C SER A 45 39.47 -48.01 -53.80
N HIS A 46 39.45 -49.21 -54.40
CA HIS A 46 39.13 -49.47 -55.81
C HIS A 46 37.71 -49.09 -56.26
N VAL A 47 37.04 -48.15 -55.59
CA VAL A 47 35.68 -47.71 -55.90
C VAL A 47 35.74 -46.64 -56.99
N PRO A 48 35.00 -46.79 -58.10
CA PRO A 48 34.91 -45.75 -59.12
C PRO A 48 34.38 -44.46 -58.51
N LYS A 49 35.07 -43.33 -58.73
CA LYS A 49 34.68 -42.00 -58.20
C LYS A 49 33.22 -41.65 -58.48
N ARG A 50 32.68 -42.09 -59.62
CA ARG A 50 31.26 -41.92 -59.98
C ARG A 50 30.31 -42.69 -59.06
N ALA A 51 30.64 -43.93 -58.70
CA ALA A 51 29.82 -44.74 -57.80
C ALA A 51 29.81 -44.16 -56.37
N ALA A 52 30.97 -43.70 -55.88
CA ALA A 52 31.06 -43.01 -54.59
C ALA A 52 30.27 -41.70 -54.58
N ALA A 53 30.38 -40.89 -55.64
CA ALA A 53 29.61 -39.65 -55.77
C ALA A 53 28.09 -39.90 -55.82
N ILE A 54 27.64 -40.96 -56.50
CA ILE A 54 26.22 -41.36 -56.55
C ILE A 54 25.74 -41.82 -55.17
N ALA A 55 26.52 -42.64 -54.47
CA ALA A 55 26.18 -43.10 -53.12
C ALA A 55 26.10 -41.93 -52.13
N LEU A 56 27.09 -41.03 -52.12
CA LEU A 56 27.08 -39.84 -51.27
C LEU A 56 25.89 -38.91 -51.57
N ARG A 57 25.57 -38.69 -52.86
CA ARG A 57 24.38 -37.91 -53.26
C ARG A 57 23.08 -38.57 -52.80
N SER A 58 22.96 -39.90 -52.92
CA SER A 58 21.77 -40.62 -52.48
C SER A 58 21.59 -40.57 -50.96
N PHE A 59 22.68 -40.72 -50.20
CA PHE A 59 22.69 -40.60 -48.75
C PHE A 59 22.32 -39.18 -48.31
N HIS A 60 22.93 -38.16 -48.94
CA HIS A 60 22.62 -36.76 -48.70
C HIS A 60 21.14 -36.44 -48.96
N ASN A 61 20.59 -36.87 -50.10
CA ASN A 61 19.18 -36.68 -50.42
C ASN A 61 18.25 -37.38 -49.42
N ALA A 62 18.63 -38.57 -48.93
CA ALA A 62 17.88 -39.28 -47.90
C ALA A 62 17.90 -38.54 -46.55
N GLN A 63 19.05 -37.95 -46.17
CA GLN A 63 19.14 -37.15 -44.95
C GLN A 63 18.34 -35.86 -45.06
N LEU A 64 18.40 -35.14 -46.18
CA LEU A 64 17.56 -33.96 -46.41
C LEU A 64 16.07 -34.28 -46.34
N ALA A 65 15.64 -35.39 -46.95
CA ALA A 65 14.25 -35.85 -46.87
C ALA A 65 13.84 -36.11 -45.41
N ARG A 66 14.72 -36.74 -44.62
CA ARG A 66 14.49 -37.00 -43.19
C ARG A 66 14.42 -35.72 -42.37
N ILE A 67 15.33 -34.76 -42.59
CA ILE A 67 15.35 -33.46 -41.89
C ILE A 67 14.07 -32.68 -42.17
N ARG A 68 13.63 -32.64 -43.44
CA ARG A 68 12.37 -31.98 -43.81
C ARG A 68 11.14 -32.65 -43.23
N ALA A 69 11.15 -33.97 -43.10
CA ALA A 69 10.06 -34.72 -42.47
C ALA A 69 9.97 -34.45 -40.96
N VAL A 70 11.11 -34.42 -40.26
CA VAL A 70 11.17 -34.20 -38.81
C VAL A 70 10.95 -32.74 -38.43
N PHE A 71 11.53 -31.80 -39.19
CA PHE A 71 11.44 -30.36 -38.95
C PHE A 71 10.51 -29.65 -39.95
N ASN A 72 9.31 -30.21 -40.15
CA ASN A 72 8.30 -29.56 -40.98
C ASN A 72 7.79 -28.25 -40.33
N ARG A 73 7.02 -27.46 -41.08
CA ARG A 73 6.48 -26.17 -40.57
C ARG A 73 5.65 -26.32 -39.29
N GLN A 74 4.93 -27.43 -39.12
CA GLN A 74 4.14 -27.69 -37.92
C GLN A 74 5.04 -27.98 -36.71
N ALA A 75 6.12 -28.74 -36.88
CA ALA A 75 7.10 -29.02 -35.84
C ALA A 75 7.83 -27.74 -35.41
N GLN A 76 8.20 -26.88 -36.35
CA GLN A 76 8.77 -25.56 -36.07
C GLN A 76 7.81 -24.69 -35.26
N HIS A 77 6.53 -24.66 -35.64
CA HIS A 77 5.49 -23.93 -34.92
C HIS A 77 5.31 -24.44 -33.48
N LEU A 78 5.25 -25.76 -33.30
CA LEU A 78 5.16 -26.37 -31.97
C LEU A 78 6.38 -26.07 -31.10
N LEU A 79 7.58 -26.07 -31.69
CA LEU A 79 8.81 -25.72 -30.99
C LEU A 79 8.79 -24.26 -30.52
N VAL A 80 8.32 -23.33 -31.37
CA VAL A 80 8.14 -21.91 -31.00
C VAL A 80 7.17 -21.75 -29.83
N LEU A 81 6.02 -22.45 -29.88
CA LEU A 81 5.05 -22.42 -28.79
C LEU A 81 5.63 -22.97 -27.47
N GLN A 82 6.38 -24.07 -27.53
CA GLN A 82 7.04 -24.62 -26.34
C GLN A 82 8.09 -23.67 -25.75
N LEU A 83 8.84 -22.97 -26.60
CA LEU A 83 9.82 -21.97 -26.15
C LEU A 83 9.14 -20.75 -25.52
N LEU A 84 8.04 -20.27 -26.11
CA LEU A 84 7.22 -19.21 -25.51
C LEU A 84 6.66 -19.64 -24.15
N GLN A 85 6.09 -20.84 -24.06
CA GLN A 85 5.55 -21.35 -22.81
C GLN A 85 6.63 -21.46 -21.73
N LYS A 86 7.84 -21.92 -22.08
CA LYS A 86 8.99 -21.93 -21.15
C LYS A 86 9.42 -20.53 -20.74
N ARG A 87 9.42 -19.56 -21.65
CA ARG A 87 9.75 -18.16 -21.35
C ARG A 87 8.72 -17.57 -20.38
N MET A 88 7.43 -17.77 -20.64
CA MET A 88 6.33 -17.33 -19.78
C MET A 88 6.41 -17.98 -18.39
N ARG A 89 6.75 -19.26 -18.29
CA ARG A 89 6.94 -19.93 -16.99
C ARG A 89 8.13 -19.36 -16.21
N ARG A 90 9.24 -19.02 -16.90
CA ARG A 90 10.41 -18.38 -16.28
C ARG A 90 10.15 -16.95 -15.81
N THR A 91 9.28 -16.22 -16.50
CA THR A 91 8.90 -14.85 -16.10
C THR A 91 7.77 -14.85 -15.06
N ALA A 92 6.90 -15.86 -15.02
CA ALA A 92 5.77 -15.94 -14.09
C ALA A 92 6.11 -16.58 -12.72
N HIS A 93 7.14 -17.43 -12.65
CA HIS A 93 7.52 -18.12 -11.41
C HIS A 93 9.02 -17.99 -11.13
N LYS A 94 9.39 -16.98 -10.35
CA LYS A 94 10.52 -17.10 -9.43
C LYS A 94 9.94 -17.48 -8.06
N PRO A 95 10.14 -18.72 -7.58
CA PRO A 95 9.72 -19.09 -6.24
C PRO A 95 10.39 -18.16 -5.22
N GLY A 96 9.62 -17.68 -4.25
CA GLY A 96 10.12 -16.76 -3.21
C GLY A 96 10.20 -15.28 -3.58
N THR A 97 9.68 -14.84 -4.75
CA THR A 97 9.58 -13.41 -5.09
C THR A 97 8.14 -12.92 -5.05
N ILE A 98 7.82 -12.03 -4.10
CA ILE A 98 6.55 -11.32 -4.03
C ILE A 98 6.64 -10.11 -4.96
N ARG A 99 5.72 -9.99 -5.93
CA ARG A 99 5.60 -8.79 -6.77
C ARG A 99 4.62 -7.84 -6.12
N VAL A 100 5.13 -6.71 -5.67
CA VAL A 100 4.33 -5.62 -5.11
C VAL A 100 4.46 -4.41 -6.02
N PRO A 101 3.36 -3.69 -6.33
CA PRO A 101 3.44 -2.40 -7.03
C PRO A 101 4.32 -1.43 -6.24
N ILE A 102 5.23 -0.73 -6.93
CA ILE A 102 6.01 0.35 -6.33
C ILE A 102 5.14 1.59 -6.36
N GLU A 103 4.65 2.02 -5.20
CA GLU A 103 3.98 3.29 -5.04
C GLU A 103 4.98 4.40 -4.75
N ALA A 104 4.73 5.60 -5.27
CA ALA A 104 5.60 6.76 -5.05
C ALA A 104 5.42 7.37 -3.65
N ASP A 105 4.22 7.22 -3.05
CA ASP A 105 3.86 7.76 -1.74
C ASP A 105 3.40 6.63 -0.82
N TYR A 106 4.19 6.36 0.23
CA TYR A 106 3.91 5.32 1.24
C TYR A 106 3.09 5.84 2.43
N THR A 107 2.41 6.99 2.27
CA THR A 107 1.64 7.63 3.33
C THR A 107 0.30 6.96 3.58
N SER A 108 -0.24 6.24 2.59
CA SER A 108 -1.44 5.40 2.76
C SER A 108 -1.08 4.05 3.38
N SER A 109 -2.05 3.40 4.02
CA SER A 109 -1.92 2.03 4.53
C SER A 109 -2.18 0.96 3.45
N GLU A 110 -2.75 1.35 2.30
CA GLU A 110 -3.17 0.47 1.21
C GLU A 110 -2.01 -0.37 0.64
N TRP A 111 -0.80 0.21 0.57
CA TRP A 111 0.33 -0.52 -0.01
C TRP A 111 0.76 -1.74 0.81
N LEU A 112 0.51 -1.73 2.12
CA LEU A 112 0.86 -2.84 3.01
C LEU A 112 -0.04 -4.06 2.75
N GLU A 113 -1.25 -3.86 2.22
CA GLU A 113 -2.19 -4.93 1.87
C GLU A 113 -1.72 -5.77 0.69
N TYR A 114 -0.92 -5.20 -0.22
CA TYR A 114 -0.33 -5.95 -1.33
C TYR A 114 0.74 -6.95 -0.88
N TYR A 115 1.30 -6.76 0.30
CA TYR A 115 2.19 -7.75 0.90
C TYR A 115 1.36 -8.88 1.54
N PRO A 116 1.79 -10.16 1.47
CA PRO A 116 1.11 -11.29 2.10
C PRO A 116 1.36 -11.35 3.61
N GLN A 117 0.35 -11.68 4.42
CA GLN A 117 0.45 -11.62 5.89
C GLN A 117 1.64 -12.42 6.45
N SER A 118 1.87 -13.61 5.90
CA SER A 118 3.05 -14.43 6.13
C SER A 118 3.89 -14.53 4.86
N TRP A 119 5.18 -14.79 5.03
CA TRP A 119 6.05 -15.04 3.88
C TRP A 119 5.62 -16.36 3.20
N PRO A 120 5.46 -16.41 1.87
CA PRO A 120 5.01 -17.61 1.20
C PRO A 120 6.07 -18.72 1.31
N ASN A 121 5.71 -19.84 1.93
CA ASN A 121 6.57 -21.02 2.05
C ASN A 121 7.04 -21.46 0.66
N SER A 122 8.34 -21.28 0.37
CA SER A 122 8.91 -21.78 -0.87
C SER A 122 8.95 -23.31 -0.79
N THR A 123 8.08 -23.99 -1.54
CA THR A 123 8.16 -25.45 -1.74
C THR A 123 9.42 -25.89 -2.49
N ASP A 124 10.21 -24.92 -2.96
CA ASP A 124 11.44 -25.13 -3.70
C ASP A 124 12.63 -25.20 -2.73
N THR A 125 13.28 -26.37 -2.67
CA THR A 125 14.37 -26.71 -1.74
C THR A 125 15.67 -25.95 -1.98
N ALA A 126 15.72 -25.07 -2.98
CA ALA A 126 16.90 -24.30 -3.36
C ALA A 126 17.22 -23.15 -2.38
N TYR A 127 16.22 -22.69 -1.63
CA TYR A 127 16.41 -21.71 -0.55
C TYR A 127 15.68 -22.23 0.68
N PRO A 128 16.40 -22.65 1.74
CA PRO A 128 15.76 -22.81 3.03
C PRO A 128 15.31 -21.40 3.45
N SER A 129 14.01 -21.12 3.32
CA SER A 129 13.39 -20.05 4.09
C SER A 129 13.69 -20.37 5.55
N SER A 130 14.63 -19.61 6.13
CA SER A 130 14.94 -19.78 7.55
C SER A 130 13.70 -19.30 8.30
N GLU A 131 13.16 -20.12 9.18
CA GLU A 131 12.06 -19.77 10.09
C GLU A 131 12.30 -18.41 10.79
N ALA A 132 13.57 -18.05 11.01
CA ALA A 132 13.98 -16.74 11.52
C ALA A 132 13.71 -15.56 10.56
N MET A 133 13.79 -15.75 9.23
CA MET A 133 13.42 -14.73 8.24
C MET A 133 11.91 -14.55 8.16
N GLU A 134 11.13 -15.62 8.27
CA GLU A 134 9.66 -15.55 8.28
C GLU A 134 9.17 -14.79 9.52
N ALA A 135 9.67 -15.16 10.70
CA ALA A 135 9.37 -14.45 11.94
C ALA A 135 9.79 -12.97 11.88
N ARG A 136 10.96 -12.67 11.30
CA ARG A 136 11.43 -11.30 11.13
C ARG A 136 10.55 -10.49 10.18
N TYR A 137 10.05 -11.11 9.11
CA TYR A 137 9.12 -10.47 8.18
C TYR A 137 7.79 -10.14 8.85
N GLU A 138 7.20 -11.10 9.56
CA GLU A 138 5.94 -10.90 10.28
C GLU A 138 6.06 -9.80 11.33
N GLN A 139 7.16 -9.78 12.07
CA GLN A 139 7.45 -8.73 13.03
C GLN A 139 7.58 -7.36 12.35
N LEU A 140 8.36 -7.26 11.27
CA LEU A 140 8.53 -6.00 10.54
C LEU A 140 7.20 -5.49 9.99
N ARG A 141 6.36 -6.37 9.47
CA ARG A 141 5.03 -6.01 8.96
C ARG A 141 4.15 -5.46 10.09
N ALA A 142 4.14 -6.10 11.25
CA ALA A 142 3.38 -5.64 12.41
C ALA A 142 3.89 -4.27 12.91
N ASP A 143 5.20 -4.05 12.92
CA ASP A 143 5.80 -2.77 13.30
C ASP A 143 5.40 -1.66 12.31
N VAL A 144 5.42 -1.95 11.01
CA VAL A 144 5.00 -0.99 9.97
C VAL A 144 3.51 -0.65 10.08
N ASP A 145 2.63 -1.65 10.27
CA ASP A 145 1.20 -1.44 10.49
C ASP A 145 0.95 -0.57 11.73
N GLY A 146 1.67 -0.83 12.82
CA GLY A 146 1.62 -0.02 14.04
C GLY A 146 2.05 1.43 13.82
N LEU A 147 3.14 1.65 13.06
CA LEU A 147 3.62 2.99 12.71
C LEU A 147 2.64 3.74 11.82
N GLN A 148 2.00 3.07 10.86
CA GLN A 148 0.99 3.69 9.99
C GLN A 148 -0.22 4.17 10.77
N LYS A 149 -0.76 3.32 11.66
CA LYS A 149 -1.87 3.71 12.55
C LYS A 149 -1.50 4.88 13.47
N ALA A 150 -0.27 4.90 13.98
CA ALA A 150 0.21 6.01 14.79
C ALA A 150 0.33 7.31 13.97
N LEU A 151 0.77 7.22 12.72
CA LEU A 151 0.87 8.34 11.80
C LEU A 151 -0.51 8.90 11.46
N GLU A 152 -1.48 8.06 11.13
CA GLU A 152 -2.88 8.44 10.91
C GLU A 152 -3.44 9.21 12.12
N LEU A 153 -3.26 8.67 13.33
CA LEU A 153 -3.71 9.30 14.57
C LEU A 153 -3.04 10.66 14.83
N ILE A 154 -1.75 10.79 14.52
CA ILE A 154 -1.02 12.07 14.63
C ILE A 154 -1.54 13.08 13.61
N GLN A 155 -1.84 12.64 12.38
CA GLN A 155 -2.42 13.50 11.35
C GLN A 155 -3.81 14.01 11.75
N GLU A 156 -4.67 13.13 12.31
CA GLU A 156 -5.98 13.53 12.84
C GLU A 156 -5.85 14.56 13.96
N LYS A 157 -4.95 14.31 14.93
CA LYS A 157 -4.67 15.28 15.99
C LYS A 157 -4.16 16.60 15.44
N HIS A 158 -3.26 16.57 14.46
CA HIS A 158 -2.74 17.77 13.82
C HIS A 158 -3.86 18.56 13.11
N GLN A 159 -4.74 17.89 12.38
CA GLN A 159 -5.90 18.52 11.75
C GLN A 159 -6.85 19.12 12.80
N CYS A 160 -7.09 18.42 13.90
CA CYS A 160 -7.86 18.93 15.03
C CYS A 160 -7.24 20.21 15.59
N TYR A 161 -5.94 20.20 15.94
CA TYR A 161 -5.25 21.39 16.43
C TYR A 161 -5.23 22.54 15.43
N LYS A 162 -5.08 22.25 14.13
CA LYS A 162 -5.16 23.26 13.07
C LYS A 162 -6.55 23.91 13.04
N SER A 163 -7.60 23.10 13.07
CA SER A 163 -8.98 23.60 13.09
C SER A 163 -9.29 24.42 14.35
N LEU A 164 -8.75 24.00 15.50
CA LEU A 164 -8.87 24.71 16.76
C LEU A 164 -8.14 26.05 16.70
N ARG A 165 -6.91 26.07 16.17
CA ARG A 165 -6.15 27.30 15.92
C ARG A 165 -6.93 28.24 15.01
N ASP A 166 -7.44 27.78 13.88
CA ASP A 166 -8.18 28.62 12.94
C ASP A 166 -9.41 29.26 13.59
N ARG A 167 -10.17 28.49 14.40
CA ARG A 167 -11.30 29.00 15.17
C ARG A 167 -10.88 30.04 16.22
N ILE A 168 -9.79 29.81 16.94
CA ILE A 168 -9.29 30.74 17.97
C ILE A 168 -8.74 32.02 17.31
N VAL A 169 -8.04 31.93 16.17
CA VAL A 169 -7.56 33.11 15.44
C VAL A 169 -8.73 34.02 15.07
N CYS A 170 -9.85 33.46 14.61
CA CYS A 170 -11.06 34.22 14.29
C CYS A 170 -11.71 34.91 15.50
N LEU A 171 -11.46 34.43 16.71
CA LEU A 171 -12.02 35.00 17.95
C LEU A 171 -11.07 36.00 18.61
N THR A 172 -9.77 35.94 18.31
CA THR A 172 -8.72 36.65 19.05
C THR A 172 -7.93 37.65 18.20
N ASP A 173 -8.37 37.91 16.96
CA ASP A 173 -7.63 38.71 15.96
C ASP A 173 -6.13 38.30 15.86
N GLY A 174 -5.86 36.99 16.05
CA GLY A 174 -4.52 36.42 15.99
C GLY A 174 -3.68 36.48 17.28
N ARG A 175 -4.21 37.00 18.39
CA ARG A 175 -3.49 37.06 19.69
C ARG A 175 -3.79 35.88 20.60
N ILE A 176 -3.49 34.67 20.12
CA ILE A 176 -3.77 33.42 20.83
C ILE A 176 -2.99 33.32 22.17
N GLU A 177 -1.76 33.84 22.19
CA GLU A 177 -0.86 33.76 23.35
C GLU A 177 -1.36 34.59 24.55
N GLU A 178 -2.08 35.68 24.31
CA GLU A 178 -2.63 36.58 25.35
C GLU A 178 -3.87 35.99 26.05
N GLN A 179 -4.52 34.98 25.45
CA GLN A 179 -5.78 34.39 25.96
C GLN A 179 -5.65 32.95 26.45
N LEU A 180 -4.48 32.33 26.32
CA LEU A 180 -4.19 31.08 27.03
C LEU A 180 -4.19 31.37 28.54
N LEU A 181 -4.75 30.46 29.34
CA LEU A 181 -4.85 30.55 30.81
C LEU A 181 -3.47 30.77 31.45
N THR A 182 -3.01 32.01 31.46
CA THR A 182 -1.92 32.53 32.28
C THR A 182 -2.53 33.07 33.58
N ALA A 183 -1.69 33.29 34.60
CA ALA A 183 -2.15 33.81 35.89
C ALA A 183 -2.84 35.19 35.79
N GLU A 184 -2.66 35.90 34.68
CA GLU A 184 -3.23 37.22 34.37
C GLU A 184 -4.28 37.13 33.24
N SER A 185 -4.87 35.94 32.99
CA SER A 185 -5.86 35.82 31.91
C SER A 185 -7.18 36.52 32.29
N PRO A 186 -7.91 37.09 31.32
CA PRO A 186 -9.19 37.77 31.56
C PRO A 186 -10.24 36.86 32.21
N ALA A 187 -10.14 35.54 32.06
CA ALA A 187 -11.03 34.59 32.74
C ALA A 187 -10.81 34.57 34.27
N VAL A 188 -9.58 34.79 34.74
CA VAL A 188 -9.27 34.87 36.18
C VAL A 188 -9.76 36.20 36.74
N GLU A 189 -9.58 37.30 36.00
CA GLU A 189 -10.14 38.60 36.37
C GLU A 189 -11.67 38.56 36.43
N GLU A 190 -12.34 37.92 35.46
CA GLU A 190 -13.79 37.74 35.50
C GLU A 190 -14.25 36.89 36.70
N LEU A 191 -13.50 35.84 37.06
CA LEU A 191 -13.80 35.04 38.25
C LEU A 191 -13.66 35.84 39.55
N ASP A 192 -12.64 36.69 39.66
CA ASP A 192 -12.45 37.58 40.82
C ASP A 192 -13.58 38.62 40.90
N VAL A 193 -13.97 39.21 39.76
CA VAL A 193 -15.12 40.12 39.67
C VAL A 193 -16.43 39.42 40.05
N MET A 194 -16.65 38.19 39.57
CA MET A 194 -17.82 37.39 39.95
C MET A 194 -17.81 37.07 41.46
N GLY A 195 -16.65 36.75 42.04
CA GLY A 195 -16.49 36.54 43.47
C GLY A 195 -16.87 37.78 44.28
N ALA A 196 -16.39 38.96 43.89
CA ALA A 196 -16.73 40.22 44.53
C ALA A 196 -18.24 40.55 44.42
N LEU A 197 -18.84 40.33 43.25
CA LEU A 197 -20.28 40.54 43.03
C LEU A 197 -21.15 39.58 43.87
N LEU A 198 -20.71 38.32 44.04
CA LEU A 198 -21.40 37.36 44.90
C LEU A 198 -21.39 37.79 46.37
N VAL A 199 -20.26 38.30 46.86
CA VAL A 199 -20.17 38.84 48.24
C VAL A 199 -21.12 40.02 48.42
N GLN A 200 -21.13 40.96 47.47
CA GLN A 200 -22.07 42.10 47.51
C GLN A 200 -23.53 41.67 47.44
N LEU A 201 -23.85 40.61 46.68
CA LEU A 201 -25.19 40.05 46.63
C LEU A 201 -25.59 39.45 47.98
N ILE A 202 -24.70 38.69 48.62
CA ILE A 202 -24.92 38.09 49.95
C ILE A 202 -25.15 39.19 50.99
N GLU A 203 -24.34 40.25 50.99
CA GLU A 203 -24.50 41.39 51.89
C GLU A 203 -25.86 42.08 51.70
N ARG A 204 -26.28 42.34 50.46
CA ARG A 204 -27.59 42.92 50.17
C ARG A 204 -28.75 42.01 50.58
N VAL A 205 -28.62 40.70 50.39
CA VAL A 205 -29.63 39.73 50.83
C VAL A 205 -29.75 39.72 52.35
N ASN A 206 -28.63 39.78 53.08
CA ASN A 206 -28.62 39.85 54.54
C ASN A 206 -29.23 41.17 55.06
N GLN A 207 -28.86 42.31 54.46
CA GLN A 207 -29.46 43.61 54.79
C GLN A 207 -30.97 43.61 54.55
N ASN A 208 -31.43 43.06 53.41
CA ASN A 208 -32.85 42.94 53.12
C ASN A 208 -33.56 42.00 54.12
N LYS A 209 -32.91 40.92 54.55
CA LYS A 209 -33.45 40.03 55.59
C LYS A 209 -33.61 40.76 56.93
N GLU A 210 -32.61 41.51 57.37
CA GLU A 210 -32.66 42.31 58.60
C GLU A 210 -33.74 43.40 58.54
N THR A 211 -33.88 44.10 57.41
CA THR A 211 -34.95 45.11 57.24
C THR A 211 -36.34 44.47 57.28
N LEU A 212 -36.52 43.27 56.73
CA LEU A 212 -37.78 42.53 56.82
C LEU A 212 -38.06 42.04 58.24
N GLU A 213 -37.04 41.62 58.99
CA GLU A 213 -37.18 41.26 60.41
C GLU A 213 -37.57 42.47 61.26
N MET A 214 -36.93 43.63 61.05
CA MET A 214 -37.28 44.91 61.70
C MET A 214 -38.71 45.37 61.34
N LEU A 215 -39.13 45.24 60.08
CA LEU A 215 -40.51 45.54 59.67
C LEU A 215 -41.50 44.57 60.33
N ARG A 216 -41.16 43.29 60.48
CA ARG A 216 -41.98 42.30 61.17
C ARG A 216 -42.12 42.61 62.66
N GLU A 217 -41.04 43.04 63.32
CA GLU A 217 -41.05 43.43 64.74
C GLU A 217 -41.86 44.71 64.97
N THR A 218 -41.72 45.72 64.10
CA THR A 218 -42.51 46.95 64.17
C THR A 218 -44.00 46.72 63.86
N HIS A 219 -44.34 45.75 63.01
CA HIS A 219 -45.72 45.30 62.81
C HIS A 219 -46.25 44.44 63.96
N SER A 220 -45.41 43.66 64.63
CA SER A 220 -45.77 42.88 65.83
C SER A 220 -46.01 43.80 67.05
N ALA A 221 -45.21 44.86 67.19
CA ALA A 221 -45.33 45.87 68.25
C ALA A 221 -46.55 46.79 68.11
N LYS A 222 -47.23 46.81 66.95
CA LYS A 222 -48.43 47.61 66.67
C LYS A 222 -49.76 46.89 66.89
N LYS A 223 -49.80 45.72 67.55
CA LYS A 223 -51.08 45.21 68.08
C LYS A 223 -51.52 46.10 69.26
N PRO A 224 -52.62 46.86 69.15
CA PRO A 224 -53.09 47.64 70.29
C PRO A 224 -53.52 46.70 71.40
N LYS A 225 -52.92 46.85 72.58
CA LYS A 225 -53.53 46.39 73.84
C LYS A 225 -54.93 47.01 73.90
N ARG A 226 -55.97 46.17 73.87
CA ARG A 226 -57.30 46.55 74.34
C ARG A 226 -57.12 47.10 75.75
N THR A 227 -57.24 48.42 75.88
CA THR A 227 -57.35 49.08 77.16
C THR A 227 -58.77 48.83 77.65
N ASP A 228 -58.87 48.09 78.75
CA ASP A 228 -60.07 48.02 79.58
C ASP A 228 -60.51 49.46 79.91
N ASN A 229 -61.79 49.74 79.69
CA ASN A 229 -62.39 51.02 80.02
C ASN A 229 -63.26 50.82 81.27
N PRO A 230 -62.94 51.47 82.42
CA PRO A 230 -63.83 51.56 83.57
C PRO A 230 -64.56 52.92 83.54
N HIS A 231 -65.89 52.91 83.53
CA HIS A 231 -66.76 53.76 84.36
C HIS A 231 -68.25 53.61 83.98
N ASP A 232 -69.03 53.24 85.01
CA ASP A 232 -70.40 53.64 85.39
C ASP A 232 -71.36 54.26 84.36
N LEU A 233 -72.59 53.72 84.28
CA LEU A 233 -73.84 54.44 84.65
C LEU A 233 -75.10 53.57 84.43
N VAL A 234 -75.95 53.58 85.47
CA VAL A 234 -77.32 53.04 85.67
C VAL A 234 -77.44 51.60 86.14
#